data_AF-A0A1S8FMA6-F1
#
_entry.id   AF-A0A1S8FMA6-F1
#
_cell.length_a   1.000
_cell.length_b   1.000
_cell.length_c   1.000
_cell.angle_alpha   90.00
_cell.angle_beta   90.00
_cell.angle_gamma   90.00
#
_symmetry.space_group_name_H-M   'P 1'
#
loop_
_entity.id
_entity.type
_entity.pdbx_description
1 polymer ?
#
loop_
_entity_poly.entity_id
_entity_poly.type
_entity_poly.pdbx_seq_one_letter_code
_entity_poly.pdbx_strand_id
1 'polypeptide(L)'
;MSKDLLLKSELLAPELAGLVADLMLKKGWLLATAESCTGGLISAACTDLAGSSNWFERGFVTYSNEAKTEMLGVDAALITAHGAVSEEVARAMVQGAIQHSRARVAVAVTGVAGPTGGSRAKPVGTVWFGFMVDGHLSSEMQRFSGDRAAVRTATVQHALQRLAQLLAGTPPASN
;
A
#
# COMPACT_ATOMS: atom_id res chain seq x y z
N MET A 1 -3.83 -10.65 -20.92
CA MET A 1 -2.55 -10.76 -20.18
C MET A 1 -2.61 -12.02 -19.34
N SER A 2 -1.73 -12.99 -19.60
CA SER A 2 -1.78 -14.30 -18.91
C SER A 2 -1.35 -14.18 -17.45
N LYS A 3 -1.81 -15.13 -16.63
CA LYS A 3 -1.41 -15.29 -15.22
C LYS A 3 0.11 -15.39 -15.04
N ASP A 4 0.85 -15.76 -16.08
CA ASP A 4 2.31 -15.97 -16.04
C ASP A 4 3.12 -14.69 -15.83
N LEU A 5 2.56 -13.51 -16.17
CA LEU A 5 3.28 -12.25 -15.96
C LEU A 5 3.31 -11.83 -14.48
N LEU A 6 2.32 -12.25 -13.68
CA LEU A 6 2.23 -11.97 -12.24
C LEU A 6 3.19 -12.82 -11.39
N LEU A 7 3.75 -13.88 -11.99
CA LEU A 7 4.64 -14.87 -11.37
C LEU A 7 6.13 -14.62 -11.68
N LYS A 8 6.47 -13.64 -12.53
CA LYS A 8 7.87 -13.29 -12.80
C LYS A 8 8.40 -12.37 -11.70
N SER A 9 9.40 -12.85 -10.97
CA SER A 9 10.31 -12.01 -10.20
C SER A 9 11.02 -11.07 -11.17
N GLU A 10 10.96 -9.74 -10.93
CA GLU A 10 11.73 -8.64 -11.56
C GLU A 10 10.92 -7.51 -12.23
N LEU A 11 9.60 -7.43 -12.05
CA LEU A 11 8.90 -6.21 -12.50
C LEU A 11 9.27 -5.00 -11.62
N LEU A 12 9.62 -3.89 -12.27
CA LEU A 12 9.87 -2.61 -11.61
C LEU A 12 8.57 -1.87 -11.32
N ALA A 13 8.63 -0.86 -10.44
CA ALA A 13 7.45 -0.08 -10.04
C ALA A 13 6.64 0.49 -11.22
N PRO A 14 7.25 1.03 -12.31
CA PRO A 14 6.49 1.52 -13.46
C PRO A 14 5.72 0.42 -14.19
N GLU A 15 6.31 -0.77 -14.35
CA GLU A 15 5.65 -1.90 -15.01
C GLU A 15 4.48 -2.42 -14.16
N LEU A 16 4.68 -2.51 -12.85
CA LEU A 16 3.63 -2.88 -11.90
C LEU A 16 2.50 -1.85 -11.87
N ALA A 17 2.80 -0.56 -11.92
CA ALA A 17 1.79 0.49 -12.04
C ALA A 17 0.98 0.36 -13.33
N GLY A 18 1.64 0.03 -14.46
CA GLY A 18 0.97 -0.27 -15.72
C GLY A 18 0.00 -1.46 -15.63
N LEU A 19 0.40 -2.54 -14.94
CA LEU A 19 -0.48 -3.69 -14.73
C LEU A 19 -1.70 -3.35 -13.86
N VAL A 20 -1.49 -2.58 -12.78
CA VAL A 20 -2.58 -2.09 -11.94
C VAL A 20 -3.52 -1.22 -12.78
N ALA A 21 -2.99 -0.28 -13.57
CA ALA A 21 -3.77 0.59 -14.45
C ALA A 21 -4.67 -0.22 -15.39
N ASP A 22 -4.09 -1.20 -16.10
CA ASP A 22 -4.82 -2.07 -17.02
C ASP A 22 -5.97 -2.82 -16.35
N LEU A 23 -5.74 -3.34 -15.14
CA LEU A 23 -6.75 -4.08 -14.38
C LEU A 23 -7.87 -3.16 -13.86
N MET A 24 -7.50 -1.96 -13.40
CA MET A 24 -8.45 -0.95 -12.90
C MET A 24 -9.33 -0.41 -14.03
N LEU A 25 -8.73 -0.05 -15.18
CA LEU A 25 -9.43 0.45 -16.36
C LEU A 25 -10.43 -0.58 -16.91
N LYS A 26 -10.05 -1.86 -17.00
CA LYS A 26 -10.95 -2.94 -17.45
C LYS A 26 -12.17 -3.11 -16.54
N LYS A 27 -12.03 -2.79 -15.25
CA LYS A 27 -13.12 -2.89 -14.26
C LYS A 27 -13.89 -1.58 -14.10
N GLY A 28 -13.41 -0.47 -14.67
CA GLY A 28 -13.96 0.87 -14.44
C GLY A 28 -13.85 1.30 -12.97
N TRP A 29 -12.80 0.88 -12.28
CA TRP A 29 -12.60 1.17 -10.86
C TRP A 29 -11.57 2.29 -10.65
N LEU A 30 -11.62 2.90 -9.46
CA LEU A 30 -10.68 3.91 -9.01
C LEU A 30 -9.86 3.41 -7.82
N LEU A 31 -8.58 3.81 -7.77
CA LEU A 31 -7.60 3.53 -6.73
C LEU A 31 -7.38 4.75 -5.83
N ALA A 32 -7.30 4.52 -4.52
CA ALA A 32 -6.74 5.44 -3.54
C ALA A 32 -5.54 4.84 -2.79
N THR A 33 -4.62 5.66 -2.32
CA THR A 33 -3.45 5.22 -1.52
C THR A 33 -3.43 5.91 -0.15
N ALA A 34 -2.95 5.23 0.88
CA ALA A 34 -2.67 5.81 2.20
C ALA A 34 -1.24 5.48 2.64
N GLU A 35 -0.38 6.48 2.66
CA GLU A 35 1.07 6.32 2.76
C GLU A 35 1.64 6.98 4.01
N SER A 36 2.39 6.21 4.81
CA SER A 36 3.22 6.75 5.88
C SER A 36 4.69 6.69 5.46
N CYS A 37 5.40 5.57 5.68
CA CYS A 37 6.85 5.49 5.50
C CYS A 37 7.34 5.69 4.06
N THR A 38 6.49 5.48 3.05
CA THR A 38 6.79 5.76 1.63
C THR A 38 6.65 7.23 1.29
N GLY A 39 5.85 8.01 2.01
CA GLY A 39 5.75 9.46 1.83
C GLY A 39 5.24 9.89 0.45
N GLY A 40 4.27 9.17 -0.13
CA GLY A 40 3.69 9.50 -1.43
C GLY A 40 4.32 8.80 -2.63
N LEU A 41 5.30 7.91 -2.43
CA LEU A 41 6.00 7.24 -3.53
C LEU A 41 5.11 6.22 -4.29
N ILE A 42 4.13 5.61 -3.63
CA ILE A 42 3.17 4.74 -4.35
C ILE A 42 2.30 5.60 -5.26
N SER A 43 1.80 6.70 -4.72
CA SER A 43 1.04 7.70 -5.49
C SER A 43 1.86 8.22 -6.66
N ALA A 44 3.12 8.59 -6.43
CA ALA A 44 4.04 9.05 -7.47
C ALA A 44 4.20 8.01 -8.59
N ALA A 45 4.44 6.74 -8.24
CA ALA A 45 4.56 5.65 -9.22
C ALA A 45 3.27 5.45 -10.04
N CYS A 46 2.08 5.59 -9.42
CA CYS A 46 0.81 5.55 -10.15
C CYS A 46 0.64 6.75 -11.09
N THR A 47 1.01 7.96 -10.64
CA THR A 47 0.80 9.19 -11.41
C THR A 47 1.86 9.46 -12.47
N ASP A 48 3.03 8.83 -12.39
CA ASP A 48 4.08 8.87 -13.41
C ASP A 48 3.63 8.20 -14.73
N LEU A 49 2.65 7.29 -14.64
CA LEU A 49 2.01 6.69 -15.80
C LEU A 49 1.02 7.66 -16.46
N ALA A 50 1.20 7.92 -17.76
CA ALA A 50 0.28 8.72 -18.55
C ALA A 50 -1.14 8.14 -18.53
N GLY A 51 -2.15 9.01 -18.39
CA GLY A 51 -3.56 8.60 -18.28
C GLY A 51 -3.97 8.13 -16.88
N SER A 52 -3.11 8.33 -15.86
CA SER A 52 -3.39 8.00 -14.45
C SER A 52 -4.69 8.61 -13.92
N SER A 53 -5.12 9.77 -14.42
CA SER A 53 -6.40 10.41 -14.07
C SER A 53 -7.64 9.54 -14.31
N ASN A 54 -7.55 8.50 -15.13
CA ASN A 54 -8.66 7.61 -15.44
C ASN A 54 -8.87 6.49 -14.40
N TRP A 55 -7.90 6.25 -13.51
CA TRP A 55 -7.93 5.11 -12.58
C TRP A 55 -7.30 5.38 -11.21
N PHE A 56 -6.45 6.39 -11.07
CA PHE A 56 -5.93 6.89 -9.80
C PHE A 56 -6.72 8.12 -9.37
N GLU A 57 -7.35 8.07 -8.19
CA GLU A 57 -8.25 9.14 -7.74
C GLU A 57 -7.57 10.08 -6.75
N ARG A 58 -6.95 9.55 -5.68
CA ARG A 58 -6.19 10.36 -4.71
C ARG A 58 -5.19 9.55 -3.91
N GLY A 59 -4.24 10.26 -3.31
CA GLY A 59 -3.35 9.71 -2.27
C GLY A 59 -3.43 10.51 -0.98
N PHE A 60 -3.37 9.80 0.14
CA PHE A 60 -3.26 10.35 1.49
C PHE A 60 -1.84 10.12 1.98
N VAL A 61 -1.11 11.17 2.36
CA VAL A 61 0.16 11.02 3.06
C VAL A 61 -0.06 11.33 4.54
N THR A 62 -0.10 10.29 5.38
CA THR A 62 -0.47 10.37 6.81
C THR A 62 0.70 9.97 7.70
N TYR A 63 1.78 10.76 7.64
CA TYR A 63 3.05 10.42 8.29
C TYR A 63 2.96 10.38 9.82
N SER A 64 2.25 11.34 10.43
CA SER A 64 2.03 11.40 11.88
C SER A 64 0.85 10.53 12.33
N ASN A 65 0.71 10.31 13.64
CA ASN A 65 -0.45 9.60 14.19
C ASN A 65 -1.72 10.44 14.08
N GLU A 66 -1.58 11.75 14.27
CA GLU A 66 -2.63 12.74 14.14
C GLU A 66 -3.17 12.75 12.71
N ALA A 67 -2.30 12.75 11.69
CA ALA A 67 -2.73 12.70 10.30
C ALA A 67 -3.49 11.41 9.96
N LYS A 68 -3.12 10.26 10.55
CA LYS A 68 -3.88 9.00 10.40
C LYS A 68 -5.29 9.15 10.98
N THR A 69 -5.42 9.85 12.10
CA THR A 69 -6.71 10.10 12.75
C THR A 69 -7.55 11.10 11.95
N GLU A 70 -6.98 12.26 11.62
CA GLU A 70 -7.68 13.39 10.98
C GLU A 70 -8.10 13.08 9.55
N MET A 71 -7.24 12.43 8.76
CA MET A 71 -7.48 12.25 7.32
C MET A 71 -8.14 10.91 6.99
N LEU A 72 -7.92 9.89 7.82
CA LEU A 72 -8.37 8.51 7.56
C LEU A 72 -9.30 7.97 8.66
N GLY A 73 -9.60 8.73 9.72
CA GLY A 73 -10.48 8.28 10.79
C GLY A 73 -9.92 7.11 11.61
N VAL A 74 -8.60 6.88 11.59
CA VAL A 74 -7.99 5.83 12.43
C VAL A 74 -8.14 6.22 13.90
N ASP A 75 -8.75 5.35 14.70
CA ASP A 75 -8.93 5.60 16.14
C ASP A 75 -7.56 5.76 16.83
N ALA A 76 -7.36 6.89 17.50
CA ALA A 76 -6.15 7.18 18.27
C ALA A 76 -5.88 6.10 19.33
N ALA A 77 -6.93 5.52 19.93
CA ALA A 77 -6.80 4.43 20.90
C ALA A 77 -6.18 3.16 20.28
N LEU A 78 -6.48 2.87 19.00
CA LEU A 78 -5.90 1.75 18.27
C LEU A 78 -4.39 1.97 18.06
N ILE A 79 -4.00 3.20 17.73
CA ILE A 79 -2.60 3.59 17.57
C ILE A 79 -1.86 3.49 18.91
N THR A 80 -2.47 3.93 20.01
CA THR A 80 -1.89 3.81 21.36
C THR A 80 -1.68 2.35 21.76
N ALA A 81 -2.66 1.47 21.49
CA ALA A 81 -2.61 0.07 21.91
C ALA A 81 -1.62 -0.78 21.09
N HIS A 82 -1.58 -0.61 19.76
CA HIS A 82 -0.81 -1.48 18.85
C HIS A 82 0.46 -0.81 18.28
N GLY A 83 0.53 0.52 18.36
CA GLY A 83 1.50 1.35 17.68
C GLY A 83 1.16 1.56 16.20
N ALA A 84 1.67 2.65 15.63
CA ALA A 84 1.38 3.04 14.24
C ALA A 84 1.84 2.02 13.19
N VAL A 85 2.85 1.21 13.49
CA VAL A 85 3.33 0.11 12.64
C VAL A 85 2.78 -1.19 13.19
N SER A 86 1.59 -1.56 12.74
CA SER A 86 0.82 -2.73 13.17
C SER A 86 -0.18 -3.14 12.09
N GLU A 87 -0.70 -4.37 12.18
CA GLU A 87 -1.75 -4.86 11.28
C GLU A 87 -3.02 -4.01 11.43
N GLU A 88 -3.42 -3.76 12.67
CA GLU A 88 -4.66 -3.07 13.02
C GLU A 88 -4.69 -1.66 12.45
N VAL A 89 -3.57 -0.92 12.58
CA VAL A 89 -3.46 0.42 12.00
C VAL A 89 -3.42 0.37 10.48
N ALA A 90 -2.75 -0.60 9.85
CA ALA A 90 -2.73 -0.72 8.40
C ALA A 90 -4.14 -1.02 7.82
N ARG A 91 -4.91 -1.89 8.49
CA ARG A 91 -6.31 -2.19 8.15
C ARG A 91 -7.20 -0.96 8.32
N ALA A 92 -7.07 -0.25 9.44
CA ALA A 92 -7.82 0.98 9.67
C ALA A 92 -7.48 2.07 8.64
N MET A 93 -6.20 2.24 8.29
CA MET A 93 -5.76 3.20 7.27
C MET A 93 -6.38 2.90 5.89
N VAL A 94 -6.40 1.63 5.46
CA VAL A 94 -6.97 1.30 4.14
C VAL A 94 -8.49 1.42 4.11
N GLN A 95 -9.16 1.10 5.23
CA GLN A 95 -10.60 1.35 5.36
C GLN A 95 -10.92 2.84 5.31
N GLY A 96 -10.16 3.66 6.05
CA GLY A 96 -10.26 5.12 5.99
C GLY A 96 -10.05 5.67 4.59
N ALA A 97 -9.06 5.14 3.85
CA ALA A 97 -8.79 5.57 2.48
C ALA A 97 -10.00 5.34 1.56
N ILE A 98 -10.71 4.23 1.74
CA ILE A 98 -11.96 3.93 1.00
C ILE A 98 -13.08 4.87 1.45
N GLN A 99 -13.27 5.04 2.76
CA GLN A 99 -14.34 5.88 3.33
C GLN A 99 -14.20 7.37 2.94
N HIS A 100 -12.97 7.86 2.78
CA HIS A 100 -12.67 9.25 2.46
C HIS A 100 -12.32 9.50 0.98
N SER A 101 -12.61 8.55 0.10
CA SER A 101 -12.40 8.69 -1.35
C SER A 101 -13.60 8.20 -2.15
N ARG A 102 -13.48 8.24 -3.48
CA ARG A 102 -14.43 7.61 -4.42
C ARG A 102 -13.92 6.25 -4.92
N ALA A 103 -12.85 5.74 -4.32
CA ALA A 103 -12.16 4.56 -4.77
C ALA A 103 -12.87 3.28 -4.30
N ARG A 104 -12.87 2.26 -5.18
CA ARG A 104 -13.31 0.90 -4.84
C ARG A 104 -12.14 0.02 -4.38
N VAL A 105 -10.92 0.50 -4.62
CA VAL A 105 -9.68 -0.18 -4.35
C VAL A 105 -8.76 0.76 -3.58
N ALA A 106 -8.09 0.27 -2.55
CA ALA A 106 -7.10 1.04 -1.83
C ALA A 106 -5.94 0.18 -1.34
N VAL A 107 -4.78 0.82 -1.20
CA VAL A 107 -3.61 0.27 -0.50
C VAL A 107 -3.14 1.25 0.56
N ALA A 108 -2.87 0.74 1.77
CA ALA A 108 -2.27 1.50 2.85
C ALA A 108 -0.93 0.90 3.27
N VAL A 109 0.04 1.75 3.63
CA VAL A 109 1.35 1.31 4.13
C VAL A 109 1.79 2.09 5.37
N THR A 110 2.23 1.37 6.39
CA THR A 110 2.83 1.92 7.60
C THR A 110 4.02 1.06 8.04
N GLY A 111 5.16 1.68 8.34
CA GLY A 111 6.40 0.92 8.51
C GLY A 111 7.56 1.71 9.10
N VAL A 112 8.62 0.98 9.47
CA VAL A 112 9.88 1.52 9.99
C VAL A 112 10.92 1.49 8.87
N ALA A 113 10.99 2.55 8.06
CA ALA A 113 11.96 2.61 6.97
C ALA A 113 13.42 2.78 7.46
N GLY A 114 13.64 3.19 8.71
CA GLY A 114 14.98 3.43 9.25
C GLY A 114 15.56 4.82 8.94
N PRO A 115 16.83 5.06 9.32
CA PRO A 115 17.76 4.09 9.93
C PRO A 115 17.47 3.80 11.41
N THR A 116 16.66 4.62 12.07
CA THR A 116 16.27 4.47 13.48
C THR A 116 14.79 4.12 13.62
N GLY A 117 14.29 3.99 14.85
CA GLY A 117 12.87 3.71 15.15
C GLY A 117 12.50 2.23 15.16
N GLY A 118 13.46 1.34 14.89
CA GLY A 118 13.27 -0.10 15.06
C GLY A 118 13.34 -0.53 16.52
N SER A 119 12.72 -1.67 16.81
CA SER A 119 12.82 -2.38 18.09
C SER A 119 13.06 -3.88 17.83
N ARG A 120 13.31 -4.66 18.89
CA ARG A 120 13.43 -6.13 18.75
C ARG A 120 12.16 -6.76 18.17
N ALA A 121 10.99 -6.24 18.53
CA ALA A 121 9.71 -6.73 18.04
C ALA A 121 9.36 -6.19 16.64
N LYS A 122 9.79 -4.97 16.31
CA LYS A 122 9.53 -4.30 15.02
C LYS A 122 10.84 -3.73 14.46
N PRO A 123 11.72 -4.56 13.87
CA PRO A 123 13.01 -4.09 13.35
C PRO A 123 12.85 -3.04 12.25
N VAL A 124 13.94 -2.32 11.96
CA VAL A 124 14.03 -1.53 10.72
C VAL A 124 13.78 -2.46 9.53
N GLY A 125 13.00 -1.95 8.57
CA GLY A 125 12.53 -2.70 7.42
C GLY A 125 11.13 -3.31 7.58
N THR A 126 10.58 -3.36 8.80
CA THR A 126 9.20 -3.85 9.02
C THR A 126 8.17 -2.88 8.44
N VAL A 127 7.33 -3.38 7.54
CA VAL A 127 6.24 -2.62 6.92
C VAL A 127 4.98 -3.48 6.91
N TRP A 128 3.88 -2.88 7.37
CA TRP A 128 2.54 -3.43 7.26
C TRP A 128 1.82 -2.82 6.08
N PHE A 129 1.09 -3.67 5.36
CA PHE A 129 0.26 -3.33 4.22
C PHE A 129 -1.20 -3.65 4.55
N GLY A 130 -2.10 -2.74 4.18
CA GLY A 130 -3.53 -2.98 4.14
C GLY A 130 -4.02 -2.87 2.70
N PHE A 131 -4.89 -3.77 2.26
CA PHE A 131 -5.49 -3.74 0.94
C PHE A 131 -7.01 -3.85 1.05
N MET A 132 -7.71 -2.98 0.34
CA MET A 132 -9.13 -3.15 0.04
C MET A 132 -9.27 -3.37 -1.45
N VAL A 133 -9.90 -4.48 -1.84
CA VAL A 133 -10.28 -4.73 -3.23
C VAL A 133 -11.74 -5.15 -3.24
N ASP A 134 -12.61 -4.28 -3.73
CA ASP A 134 -14.04 -4.59 -3.86
C ASP A 134 -14.70 -5.07 -2.55
N GLY A 135 -14.47 -4.35 -1.46
CA GLY A 135 -14.99 -4.71 -0.14
C GLY A 135 -14.23 -5.85 0.56
N HIS A 136 -13.30 -6.51 -0.11
CA HIS A 136 -12.43 -7.51 0.52
C HIS A 136 -11.21 -6.84 1.16
N LEU A 137 -11.19 -6.87 2.50
CA LEU A 137 -10.10 -6.35 3.32
C LEU A 137 -9.07 -7.45 3.61
N SER A 138 -7.81 -7.19 3.29
CA SER A 138 -6.67 -8.05 3.62
C SER A 138 -5.49 -7.22 4.12
N SER A 139 -4.56 -7.87 4.82
CA SER A 139 -3.36 -7.24 5.39
C SER A 139 -2.22 -8.24 5.39
N GLU A 140 -0.99 -7.74 5.31
CA GLU A 140 0.22 -8.56 5.42
C GLU A 140 1.41 -7.72 5.89
N MET A 141 2.43 -8.40 6.40
CA MET A 141 3.66 -7.78 6.88
C MET A 141 4.84 -8.27 6.04
N GLN A 142 5.71 -7.33 5.68
CA GLN A 142 7.00 -7.64 5.08
C GLN A 142 8.13 -7.04 5.91
N ARG A 143 9.30 -7.67 5.81
CA ARG A 143 10.54 -7.11 6.33
C ARG A 143 11.53 -6.96 5.19
N PHE A 144 11.82 -5.73 4.82
CA PHE A 144 12.79 -5.42 3.77
C PHE A 144 14.18 -5.17 4.36
N SER A 145 15.19 -5.58 3.61
CA SER A 145 16.60 -5.31 3.93
C SER A 145 17.06 -4.02 3.26
N GLY A 146 18.16 -3.46 3.79
CA GLY A 146 18.82 -2.28 3.22
C GLY A 146 18.56 -1.01 4.00
N ASP A 147 18.97 0.12 3.41
CA ASP A 147 18.80 1.44 4.01
C ASP A 147 17.37 1.99 3.80
N ARG A 148 17.15 3.22 4.27
CA ARG A 148 15.84 3.89 4.16
C ARG A 148 15.34 3.98 2.72
N ALA A 149 16.22 4.20 1.75
CA ALA A 149 15.82 4.31 0.35
C ALA A 149 15.42 2.93 -0.18
N ALA A 150 16.24 1.90 0.07
CA ALA A 150 15.97 0.53 -0.33
C ALA A 150 14.63 0.01 0.24
N VAL A 151 14.38 0.24 1.53
CA VAL A 151 13.12 -0.18 2.18
C VAL A 151 11.91 0.51 1.53
N ARG A 152 12.01 1.83 1.25
CA ARG A 152 10.91 2.57 0.61
C ARG A 152 10.65 2.08 -0.82
N THR A 153 11.70 1.85 -1.61
CA THR A 153 11.59 1.31 -2.98
C THR A 153 10.95 -0.07 -2.97
N ALA A 154 11.44 -0.98 -2.12
CA ALA A 154 10.88 -2.33 -1.99
C ALA A 154 9.42 -2.30 -1.52
N THR A 155 9.05 -1.36 -0.64
CA THR A 155 7.67 -1.17 -0.19
C THR A 155 6.76 -0.79 -1.37
N VAL A 156 7.18 0.12 -2.24
CA VAL A 156 6.39 0.55 -3.41
C VAL A 156 6.20 -0.60 -4.39
N GLN A 157 7.28 -1.33 -4.70
CA GLN A 157 7.23 -2.50 -5.58
C GLN A 157 6.26 -3.56 -5.02
N HIS A 158 6.43 -3.91 -3.74
CA HIS A 158 5.58 -4.90 -3.07
C HIS A 158 4.11 -4.49 -3.07
N ALA A 159 3.80 -3.24 -2.74
CA ALA A 159 2.42 -2.72 -2.73
C ALA A 159 1.75 -2.88 -4.10
N LEU A 160 2.41 -2.44 -5.18
CA LEU A 160 1.86 -2.51 -6.54
C LEU A 160 1.75 -3.97 -7.04
N GLN A 161 2.76 -4.79 -6.77
CA GLN A 161 2.74 -6.21 -7.14
C GLN A 161 1.61 -6.97 -6.45
N ARG A 162 1.47 -6.81 -5.13
CA ARG A 162 0.41 -7.47 -4.39
C ARG A 162 -0.96 -6.99 -4.83
N LEU A 163 -1.12 -5.69 -5.06
CA LEU A 163 -2.38 -5.13 -5.55
C LEU A 163 -2.77 -5.71 -6.91
N ALA A 164 -1.82 -5.84 -7.84
CA ALA A 164 -2.06 -6.47 -9.15
C ALA A 164 -2.49 -7.94 -9.00
N GLN A 165 -1.87 -8.71 -8.09
CA GLN A 165 -2.27 -10.09 -7.81
C GLN A 165 -3.69 -10.19 -7.25
N LEU A 166 -4.05 -9.33 -6.30
CA LEU A 166 -5.39 -9.29 -5.71
C LEU A 166 -6.46 -8.92 -6.75
N LEU A 167 -6.18 -7.92 -7.61
CA LEU A 167 -7.07 -7.51 -8.70
C LEU A 167 -7.28 -8.60 -9.76
N ALA A 168 -6.26 -9.45 -9.97
CA ALA A 168 -6.32 -10.59 -10.87
C ALA A 168 -7.00 -11.84 -10.26
N GLY A 169 -7.33 -11.81 -8.97
CA GLY A 169 -7.91 -12.96 -8.25
C GLY A 169 -6.90 -14.07 -7.92
N THR A 170 -5.61 -13.74 -7.83
CA THR A 170 -4.55 -14.69 -7.48
C THR A 170 -4.34 -14.70 -5.96
N PRO A 171 -4.47 -15.85 -5.27
CA PRO A 171 -4.17 -15.95 -3.85
C PRO A 171 -2.68 -15.64 -3.57
N PRO A 172 -2.31 -15.21 -2.34
CA PRO A 172 -0.91 -14.99 -1.99
C PRO A 172 -0.09 -16.27 -2.22
N ALA A 173 1.15 -16.12 -2.68
CA ALA A 173 2.11 -17.21 -2.63
C ALA A 173 2.30 -17.61 -1.17
N SER A 174 2.02 -18.87 -0.83
CA SER A 174 2.32 -19.43 0.48
C SER A 174 3.84 -19.37 0.70
N ASN A 175 4.26 -18.62 1.72
CA ASN A 175 5.62 -18.66 2.27
C ASN A 175 5.86 -19.98 3.01
#